data_AF-A0A396PTS0-F1
#
_entry.id   AF-A0A396PTS0-F1
#
_cell.length_a   1.000
_cell.length_b   1.000
_cell.length_c   1.000
_cell.angle_alpha   90.00
_cell.angle_beta   90.00
_cell.angle_gamma   90.00
#
_symmetry.space_group_name_H-M   'P 1'
#
loop_
_entity.id
_entity.type
_entity.pdbx_description
1 polymer ?
#
loop_
_entity_poly.entity_id
_entity_poly.type
_entity_poly.pdbx_seq_one_letter_code
_entity_poly.pdbx_strand_id
1 'polypeptide(L)'
;MAAYTGVFLIDLVQDCYIPAKRADKVFHLIKEIDSAKEAMETAMRKTVQPEYLEKMLAFTNLDTLSDRMQKEHCIDQEYKGIISGWVRGSFIEVERNSDGTVQKVLYTYRLIDENRRQEIEEQKNLELQNDIEAIRSRNKEPEPGLWSMK
;
A
#
# COMPACT_ATOMS: atom_id res chain seq x y z
N MET A 1 -1.61 -15.90 12.09
CA MET A 1 -0.50 -14.93 12.06
C MET A 1 -0.24 -14.56 10.61
N ALA A 2 -0.37 -13.29 10.22
CA ALA A 2 -0.07 -12.87 8.85
C ALA A 2 1.45 -12.99 8.65
N ALA A 3 1.90 -14.02 7.94
CA ALA A 3 3.30 -14.23 7.67
C ALA A 3 3.74 -13.25 6.57
N TYR A 4 4.63 -12.31 6.90
CA TYR A 4 5.31 -11.50 5.89
C TYR A 4 6.16 -12.41 4.99
N THR A 5 5.97 -12.28 3.68
CA THR A 5 6.64 -13.12 2.66
C THR A 5 8.08 -12.66 2.45
N GLY A 6 8.32 -11.34 2.45
CA GLY A 6 9.66 -10.75 2.41
C GLY A 6 9.76 -9.51 3.29
N VAL A 7 10.96 -9.27 3.83
CA VAL A 7 11.29 -8.14 4.69
C VAL A 7 12.71 -7.68 4.37
N PHE A 8 12.87 -6.41 3.99
CA PHE A 8 14.15 -5.77 3.71
C PHE A 8 14.31 -4.56 4.62
N LEU A 9 15.46 -4.45 5.28
CA LEU A 9 15.87 -3.19 5.90
C LEU A 9 16.53 -2.33 4.82
N ILE A 10 16.08 -1.09 4.70
CA ILE A 10 16.58 -0.13 3.72
C ILE A 10 17.12 1.06 4.49
N ASP A 11 18.36 1.45 4.17
CA ASP A 11 18.97 2.71 4.61
C ASP A 11 18.81 3.73 3.48
N LEU A 12 18.00 4.76 3.74
CA LEU A 12 17.67 5.79 2.74
C LEU A 12 18.82 6.78 2.52
N VAL A 13 19.74 6.90 3.48
CA VAL A 13 20.89 7.81 3.41
C VAL A 13 22.05 7.15 2.69
N GLN A 14 22.32 5.87 3.00
CA GLN A 14 23.39 5.09 2.37
C GLN A 14 22.97 4.47 1.04
N ASP A 15 21.69 4.54 0.69
CA ASP A 15 21.09 3.91 -0.50
C ASP A 15 21.43 2.41 -0.61
N CYS A 16 21.31 1.70 0.51
CA CYS A 16 21.62 0.27 0.60
C CYS A 16 20.51 -0.50 1.30
N TYR A 17 20.50 -1.82 1.13
CA TYR A 17 19.49 -2.67 1.75
C TYR A 17 20.07 -4.02 2.16
N ILE A 18 19.47 -4.61 3.20
CA ILE A 18 19.79 -5.97 3.63
C ILE A 18 18.49 -6.76 3.84
N PRO A 19 18.45 -8.05 3.46
CA PRO A 19 17.30 -8.90 3.75
C PRO A 19 17.24 -9.19 5.26
N ALA A 20 16.15 -8.78 5.91
CA ALA A 20 15.93 -9.05 7.33
C ALA A 20 15.36 -10.46 7.58
N LYS A 21 14.78 -11.09 6.55
CA LYS A 21 14.26 -12.47 6.56
C LYS A 21 14.87 -13.28 5.42
N ARG A 22 15.01 -14.60 5.63
CA ARG A 22 15.72 -15.54 4.75
C ARG A 22 15.19 -15.50 3.29
N ALA A 23 16.14 -15.56 2.35
CA ALA A 23 16.01 -15.28 0.92
C ALA A 23 14.72 -15.76 0.23
N ASP A 24 13.91 -14.80 -0.20
CA ASP A 24 12.77 -14.99 -1.07
C ASP A 24 13.16 -14.90 -2.57
N LYS A 25 12.23 -15.23 -3.48
CA LYS A 25 12.48 -15.15 -4.93
C LYS A 25 12.80 -13.72 -5.39
N VAL A 26 12.30 -12.70 -4.69
CA VAL A 26 12.52 -11.29 -5.04
C VAL A 26 13.96 -10.91 -4.77
N PHE A 27 14.53 -11.32 -3.62
CA PHE A 27 15.92 -11.10 -3.28
C PHE A 27 16.86 -11.64 -4.36
N HIS A 28 16.59 -12.83 -4.91
CA HIS A 28 17.40 -13.38 -6.01
C HIS A 28 17.39 -12.55 -7.30
N LEU A 29 16.36 -11.72 -7.52
CA LEU A 29 16.27 -10.83 -8.69
C LEU A 29 17.08 -9.54 -8.54
N ILE A 30 17.38 -9.15 -7.30
CA ILE A 30 17.97 -7.85 -6.96
C ILE A 30 19.32 -7.97 -6.25
N LYS A 31 19.70 -9.13 -5.70
CA LYS A 31 20.90 -9.34 -4.87
C LYS A 31 22.24 -8.88 -5.45
N GLU A 32 22.33 -8.68 -6.77
CA GLU A 32 23.53 -8.18 -7.46
C GLU A 32 23.48 -6.65 -7.69
N ILE A 33 22.44 -5.97 -7.19
CA ILE A 33 22.22 -4.53 -7.27
C ILE A 33 22.49 -3.97 -5.88
N ASP A 34 23.48 -3.07 -5.80
CA ASP A 34 23.89 -2.45 -4.53
C ASP A 34 22.95 -1.33 -4.09
N SER A 35 22.49 -0.50 -5.03
CA SER A 35 21.60 0.63 -4.77
C SER A 35 20.20 0.14 -4.36
N ALA A 36 19.70 0.60 -3.22
CA ALA A 36 18.35 0.30 -2.77
C ALA A 36 17.29 0.87 -3.72
N LYS A 37 17.52 2.07 -4.27
CA LYS A 37 16.63 2.70 -5.27
C LYS A 37 16.53 1.85 -6.52
N GLU A 38 17.67 1.47 -7.11
CA GLU A 38 17.71 0.66 -8.33
C GLU A 38 17.13 -0.74 -8.09
N ALA A 39 17.46 -1.35 -6.95
CA ALA A 39 16.93 -2.65 -6.56
C ALA A 39 15.40 -2.61 -6.43
N MET A 40 14.85 -1.57 -5.81
CA MET A 40 13.42 -1.39 -5.62
C MET A 40 12.69 -1.19 -6.96
N GLU A 41 13.20 -0.29 -7.81
CA GLU A 41 12.66 -0.08 -9.14
C GLU A 41 12.69 -1.37 -9.97
N THR A 42 13.82 -2.08 -9.95
CA THR A 42 14.00 -3.35 -10.67
C THR A 42 13.03 -4.42 -10.16
N ALA A 43 12.86 -4.53 -8.84
CA ALA A 43 11.91 -5.47 -8.24
C ALA A 43 10.48 -5.16 -8.71
N MET A 44 10.04 -3.90 -8.68
CA MET A 44 8.69 -3.54 -9.10
C MET A 44 8.46 -3.84 -10.59
N ARG A 45 9.39 -3.44 -11.46
CA ARG A 45 9.30 -3.70 -12.91
C ARG A 45 9.24 -5.18 -13.26
N LYS A 46 9.93 -6.03 -12.50
CA LYS A 46 9.98 -7.49 -12.75
C LYS A 46 8.83 -8.26 -12.12
N THR A 47 8.13 -7.71 -11.13
CA THR A 47 7.19 -8.48 -10.30
C THR A 47 5.77 -7.92 -10.27
N VAL A 48 5.53 -6.66 -10.65
CA VAL A 48 4.22 -5.99 -10.62
C VAL A 48 3.54 -6.08 -11.99
N GLN A 49 2.22 -6.31 -12.01
CA GLN A 49 1.45 -6.29 -13.26
C GLN A 49 1.43 -4.89 -13.88
N PRO A 50 1.42 -4.76 -15.22
CA PRO A 50 1.51 -3.47 -15.90
C PRO A 50 0.50 -2.43 -15.43
N GLU A 51 -0.75 -2.84 -15.14
CA GLU A 51 -1.81 -1.92 -14.70
C GLU A 51 -1.51 -1.25 -13.34
N TYR A 52 -0.67 -1.86 -12.50
CA TYR A 52 -0.30 -1.36 -11.17
C TYR A 52 1.11 -0.76 -11.12
N LEU A 53 1.89 -0.94 -12.19
CA LEU A 53 3.33 -0.65 -12.18
C LEU A 53 3.63 0.83 -11.94
N GLU A 54 2.96 1.74 -12.64
CA GLU A 54 3.20 3.18 -12.48
C GLU A 54 2.95 3.64 -11.04
N LYS A 55 1.81 3.22 -10.47
CA LYS A 55 1.47 3.52 -9.08
C LYS A 55 2.47 2.93 -8.10
N MET A 56 2.93 1.71 -8.34
CA MET A 56 3.92 1.06 -7.47
C MET A 56 5.28 1.72 -7.57
N LEU A 57 5.73 2.13 -8.75
CA LEU A 57 6.97 2.89 -8.91
C LEU A 57 6.92 4.22 -8.15
N ALA A 58 5.79 4.93 -8.21
CA ALA A 58 5.60 6.13 -7.41
C ALA A 58 5.61 5.84 -5.89
N PHE A 59 4.93 4.78 -5.46
CA PHE A 59 4.88 4.38 -4.05
C PHE A 59 6.26 3.96 -3.50
N THR A 60 7.04 3.22 -4.29
CA THR A 60 8.35 2.69 -3.88
C THR A 60 9.53 3.59 -4.24
N ASN A 61 9.27 4.79 -4.76
CA ASN A 61 10.31 5.80 -4.98
C ASN A 61 10.88 6.24 -3.63
N LEU A 62 12.13 5.87 -3.34
CA LEU A 62 12.75 6.13 -2.03
C LEU A 62 13.12 7.61 -1.82
N ASP A 63 13.33 8.39 -2.88
CA ASP A 63 13.67 9.82 -2.79
C ASP A 63 12.54 10.65 -2.19
N THR A 64 11.31 10.19 -2.36
CA THR A 64 10.08 10.86 -1.92
C THR A 64 9.42 10.15 -0.74
N LEU A 65 10.06 9.10 -0.20
CA LEU A 65 9.47 8.26 0.83
C LEU A 65 9.33 9.00 2.17
N SER A 66 10.36 9.71 2.61
CA SER A 66 10.31 10.47 3.87
C SER A 66 9.17 11.49 3.88
N ASP A 67 8.99 12.21 2.76
CA ASP A 67 7.92 13.19 2.59
C ASP A 67 6.53 12.56 2.56
N ARG A 68 6.39 11.34 2.03
CA ARG A 68 5.13 10.59 2.06
C ARG A 68 4.81 10.03 3.45
N MET A 69 5.83 9.58 4.19
CA MET A 69 5.61 9.03 5.52
C MET A 69 5.29 10.12 6.54
N GLN A 70 5.78 11.36 6.40
CA GLN A 70 5.51 12.45 7.34
C GLN A 70 5.58 12.00 8.81
N LYS A 71 4.46 12.01 9.54
CA LYS A 71 4.34 11.53 10.93
C LYS A 71 3.84 10.09 11.05
N GLU A 72 3.49 9.46 9.95
CA GLU A 72 3.04 8.08 9.91
C GLU A 72 4.22 7.12 10.09
N HIS A 73 4.04 6.13 10.95
CA HIS A 73 5.02 5.07 11.17
C HIS A 73 4.96 3.97 10.11
N CYS A 74 3.87 3.91 9.34
CA CYS A 74 3.65 2.89 8.33
C CYS A 74 2.79 3.44 7.20
N ILE A 75 3.20 3.17 5.96
CA ILE A 75 2.36 3.38 4.76
C ILE A 75 2.32 2.09 3.95
N ASP A 76 1.17 1.79 3.35
CA ASP A 76 1.00 0.58 2.55
C ASP A 76 0.27 0.81 1.23
N GLN A 77 0.55 -0.07 0.27
CA GLN A 77 -0.05 -0.06 -1.05
C GLN A 77 -0.32 -1.50 -1.50
N GLU A 78 -1.56 -1.74 -1.92
CA GLU A 78 -1.96 -3.00 -2.54
C GLU A 78 -1.74 -2.95 -4.05
N TYR A 79 -1.27 -4.06 -4.61
CA TYR A 79 -0.99 -4.23 -6.03
C TYR A 79 -1.09 -5.70 -6.43
N LYS A 80 -1.22 -5.95 -7.73
CA LYS A 80 -1.20 -7.31 -8.27
C LYS A 80 0.20 -7.64 -8.79
N GLY A 81 0.76 -8.74 -8.30
CA GLY A 81 2.00 -9.30 -8.80
C GLY A 81 1.77 -10.19 -10.02
N ILE A 82 2.78 -10.31 -10.89
CA ILE A 82 2.74 -11.18 -12.07
C ILE A 82 2.61 -12.66 -11.66
N ILE A 83 3.31 -13.06 -10.59
CA ILE A 83 3.41 -14.46 -10.15
C ILE A 83 2.55 -14.75 -8.92
N SER A 84 2.31 -13.73 -8.10
CA SER A 84 1.94 -13.90 -6.70
C SER A 84 0.50 -13.49 -6.36
N GLY A 85 -0.30 -13.10 -7.36
CA GLY A 85 -1.65 -12.58 -7.13
C GLY A 85 -1.62 -11.25 -6.38
N TRP A 86 -2.58 -11.02 -5.48
CA TRP A 86 -2.65 -9.78 -4.71
C TRP A 86 -1.59 -9.71 -3.63
N VAL A 87 -0.94 -8.56 -3.54
CA VAL A 87 0.15 -8.27 -2.60
C VAL A 87 -0.14 -6.94 -1.91
N ARG A 88 0.18 -6.86 -0.62
CA ARG A 88 0.32 -5.59 0.09
C ARG A 88 1.79 -5.34 0.36
N GLY A 89 2.34 -4.26 -0.20
CA GLY A 89 3.66 -3.73 0.14
C GLY A 89 3.52 -2.67 1.21
N SER A 90 4.42 -2.65 2.20
CA SER A 90 4.38 -1.69 3.30
C SER A 90 5.79 -1.19 3.62
N PHE A 91 5.92 0.12 3.82
CA PHE A 91 7.07 0.73 4.47
C PHE A 91 6.74 0.95 5.93
N ILE A 92 7.63 0.50 6.82
CA ILE A 92 7.51 0.64 8.27
C ILE A 92 8.77 1.37 8.75
N GLU A 93 8.58 2.44 9.51
CA GLU A 93 9.66 3.21 10.10
C GLU A 93 10.51 2.37 11.06
N VAL A 94 11.83 2.49 10.96
CA VAL A 94 12.78 1.94 11.94
C VAL A 94 13.49 3.06 12.69
N GLU A 95 13.94 4.09 11.95
CA GLU A 95 14.74 5.17 12.51
C GLU A 95 14.47 6.49 11.77
N ARG A 96 14.38 7.58 12.53
CA ARG A 96 14.34 8.96 12.04
C ARG A 96 15.55 9.74 12.53
N ASN A 97 15.99 10.68 11.71
CA ASN A 97 16.93 11.70 12.12
C ASN A 97 16.27 12.71 13.08
N SER A 98 17.09 13.56 13.70
CA SER A 98 16.64 14.60 14.65
C SER A 98 15.71 15.65 14.05
N ASP A 99 15.74 15.83 12.73
CA ASP A 99 14.84 16.72 11.98
C ASP A 99 13.49 16.07 11.61
N GLY A 100 13.29 14.80 11.99
CA GLY A 100 12.08 14.04 11.70
C GLY A 100 12.09 13.33 10.34
N THR A 101 13.15 13.45 9.55
CA THR A 101 13.30 12.71 8.29
C THR A 101 13.52 11.22 8.55
N VAL A 102 12.87 10.36 7.77
CA VAL A 102 13.04 8.92 7.89
C VAL A 102 14.43 8.53 7.37
N GLN A 103 15.22 7.85 8.20
CA GLN A 103 16.56 7.38 7.85
C GLN A 103 16.52 5.92 7.40
N LYS A 104 15.82 5.06 8.17
CA LYS A 104 15.75 3.63 7.91
C LYS A 104 14.32 3.14 7.96
N VAL A 105 14.00 2.23 7.06
CA VAL A 105 12.68 1.59 6.96
C VAL A 105 12.80 0.10 6.76
N LEU A 106 11.80 -0.64 7.20
CA LEU A 106 11.51 -1.97 6.66
C LEU A 106 10.59 -1.81 5.45
N TYR A 107 11.00 -2.34 4.31
CA TYR A 107 10.05 -2.68 3.25
C TYR A 107 9.60 -4.12 3.46
N THR A 108 8.29 -4.33 3.53
CA THR A 108 7.68 -5.65 3.68
C THR A 108 6.67 -5.89 2.58
N TYR A 109 6.50 -7.13 2.18
CA TYR A 109 5.37 -7.51 1.34
C TYR A 109 4.72 -8.80 1.82
N ARG A 110 3.39 -8.85 1.72
CA ARG A 110 2.58 -10.01 2.09
C ARG A 110 1.54 -10.31 1.03
N LEU A 111 1.27 -11.58 0.81
CA LEU A 111 0.18 -12.02 -0.05
C LEU A 111 -1.16 -11.73 0.62
N ILE A 112 -2.11 -11.25 -0.16
CA ILE A 112 -3.49 -11.08 0.26
C ILE A 112 -4.26 -12.31 -0.23
N ASP A 113 -4.95 -12.96 0.68
CA ASP A 113 -5.89 -14.04 0.33
C ASP A 113 -7.03 -13.45 -0.51
N GLU A 114 -7.25 -13.98 -1.71
CA GLU A 114 -8.29 -13.49 -2.63
C GLU A 114 -9.69 -13.57 -2.02
N ASN A 115 -9.95 -14.56 -1.17
CA ASN A 115 -11.24 -14.69 -0.47
C ASN A 115 -11.48 -13.51 0.47
N ARG A 116 -10.45 -13.09 1.22
CA ARG A 116 -10.54 -11.92 2.11
C ARG A 116 -10.77 -10.62 1.35
N ARG A 117 -10.25 -10.51 0.11
CA ARG A 117 -10.47 -9.32 -0.71
C ARG A 117 -11.91 -9.24 -1.19
N GLN A 118 -12.50 -10.36 -1.63
CA GLN A 118 -13.91 -10.39 -2.05
C GLN A 118 -14.82 -9.97 -0.90
N GLU A 119 -14.61 -10.51 0.30
CA GLU A 119 -15.37 -10.12 1.50
C GLU A 119 -15.28 -8.61 1.80
N ILE A 120 -14.08 -8.02 1.71
CA ILE A 120 -13.88 -6.57 1.96
C ILE A 120 -14.54 -5.72 0.87
N GLU A 121 -14.45 -6.12 -0.40
CA GLU A 121 -15.06 -5.40 -1.52
C GLU A 121 -16.58 -5.46 -1.44
N GLU A 122 -17.14 -6.62 -1.13
CA GLU A 122 -18.57 -6.81 -0.86
C GLU A 122 -19.04 -5.91 0.28
N GLN A 123 -18.29 -5.89 1.40
CA GLN A 123 -18.63 -5.05 2.54
C GLN A 123 -18.59 -3.56 2.21
N LYS A 124 -17.58 -3.08 1.48
CA LYS A 124 -17.51 -1.68 1.02
C LYS A 124 -18.66 -1.33 0.07
N ASN A 125 -19.03 -2.23 -0.82
CA ASN A 125 -20.16 -2.01 -1.73
C ASN A 125 -21.48 -1.92 -0.98
N LEU A 126 -21.68 -2.75 0.06
CA LEU A 126 -22.84 -2.68 0.94
C LEU A 126 -22.86 -1.38 1.75
N GLU A 127 -21.74 -0.94 2.31
CA GLU A 127 -21.62 0.34 3.02
C GLU A 127 -21.96 1.52 2.09
N LEU A 128 -21.42 1.53 0.87
CA LEU A 128 -21.72 2.56 -0.12
C LEU A 128 -23.21 2.58 -0.50
N GLN A 129 -23.84 1.41 -0.65
CA GLN A 129 -25.27 1.31 -0.91
C GLN A 129 -26.10 1.89 0.25
N ASN A 130 -25.75 1.55 1.50
CA ASN A 130 -26.42 2.08 2.69
C ASN A 130 -26.29 3.60 2.78
N ASP A 131 -25.09 4.15 2.51
CA ASP A 131 -24.87 5.60 2.50
C ASP A 131 -25.70 6.31 1.42
N ILE A 132 -25.77 5.72 0.22
CA ILE A 132 -26.62 6.23 -0.88
C ILE A 132 -28.10 6.21 -0.48
N GLU A 133 -28.58 5.15 0.17
CA GLU A 133 -29.97 5.05 0.64
C GLU A 133 -30.28 6.05 1.77
N ALA A 134 -29.35 6.26 2.70
CA ALA A 134 -29.48 7.25 3.75
C ALA A 134 -29.56 8.67 3.17
N ILE A 135 -28.71 8.99 2.18
CA ILE A 135 -28.75 10.28 1.47
C ILE A 135 -30.07 10.45 0.72
N ARG A 136 -30.55 9.42 0.01
CA ARG A 136 -31.85 9.45 -0.69
C ARG A 136 -33.01 9.67 0.27
N SER A 137 -32.99 9.01 1.43
CA SER A 137 -34.03 9.14 2.45
C SER A 137 -34.04 10.51 3.11
N ARG A 138 -32.86 11.13 3.32
CA ARG A 138 -32.73 12.50 3.84
C ARG A 138 -33.15 13.57 2.84
N ASN A 139 -33.00 13.30 1.54
CA ASN A 139 -33.33 14.22 0.45
C ASN A 139 -34.72 13.99 -0.16
N LYS A 140 -35.56 13.12 0.42
CA LYS A 140 -36.99 13.10 0.06
C LYS A 140 -37.59 14.45 0.46
N GLU A 141 -37.91 15.27 -0.52
CA GLU A 141 -38.64 16.52 -0.32
C GLU A 141 -39.90 16.26 0.50
N PRO A 142 -40.30 17.18 1.42
CA PRO A 142 -41.54 17.02 2.14
C PRO A 142 -42.70 16.92 1.14
N GLU A 143 -43.54 15.89 1.31
CA GLU A 143 -44.72 15.60 0.48
C GLU A 143 -45.47 16.91 0.12
N PRO A 144 -45.71 17.19 -1.18
CA PRO A 144 -46.47 18.36 -1.60
C PRO A 144 -47.95 18.19 -1.23
N GLY A 145 -48.28 18.46 0.04
CA GLY A 145 -49.64 18.23 0.55
C GLY A 145 -49.99 18.90 1.89
N LEU A 146 -49.09 19.66 2.51
CA LEU A 146 -49.35 20.34 3.79
C LEU A 146 -49.41 21.88 3.65
N TRP A 147 -50.19 22.36 2.67
CA TRP A 147 -50.61 23.77 2.61
C TRP A 147 -52.11 23.92 2.33
N SER A 148 -52.93 22.98 2.81
CA SER A 148 -54.38 23.14 2.81
C SER A 148 -54.90 23.29 4.22
N MET A 149 -54.75 24.49 4.79
CA MET A 149 -55.63 25.05 5.81
C MET A 149 -55.28 26.53 6.02
N LYS A 150 -55.94 27.40 5.25
CA LYS A 150 -56.53 28.67 5.71
C LYS A 150 -57.57 29.12 4.70
#